data_AF-A0A960N4S0-F1
#
_entry.id   AF-A0A960N4S0-F1
#
_cell.length_a   1.000
_cell.length_b   1.000
_cell.length_c   1.000
_cell.angle_alpha   90.00
_cell.angle_beta   90.00
_cell.angle_gamma   90.00
#
_symmetry.space_group_name_H-M   'P 1'
#
loop_
_entity.id
_entity.type
_entity.pdbx_description
1 polymer ?
#
loop_
_entity_poly.entity_id
_entity_poly.type
_entity_poly.pdbx_seq_one_letter_code
_entity_poly.pdbx_strand_id
1 'polypeptide(L)'
;QLEMERQALAKEKDPASKERFSKVEKEIADVKEKAEAMRAHWLAEKAVIDEVNAVQEQVESLKVELERAQRGGDLGRASEIQYGRLPELEKQLQAATAKLADGQGTRLLKEEVTEEDIAQVVSSWTHIPVSRLQEGEKEKLVHMEDRLGDRVIGQRDAVKAVSNAVRRARAGLQDENRPIGSFLFLGPTGVGKTELSRALAEFLFDDENAMIRIDMSEYMEKHAVSRLIGAPPGYVGYEEGGQLSETVRRKPYSVVLFDEIEKAHPDVFNVLLQVLDDGRITDGQGRTVDFKNTVIIMTSNIGSEYIMTETNPEQREALVLQALRGHFRPEFLNRVDETIIFDRLSEADLKQIVG
;
A
#
# COMPACT_ATOMS: atom_id res chain seq x y z
N GLN A 1 -24.97 34.75 -3.69
CA GLN A 1 -24.57 35.78 -4.69
C GLN A 1 -25.78 36.61 -5.13
N LEU A 2 -26.86 36.02 -5.64
CA LEU A 2 -28.07 36.75 -6.09
C LEU A 2 -28.70 37.67 -5.03
N GLU A 3 -28.76 37.27 -3.75
CA GLU A 3 -29.29 38.16 -2.69
C GLU A 3 -28.42 39.41 -2.45
N MET A 4 -27.09 39.30 -2.62
CA MET A 4 -26.18 40.45 -2.55
C MET A 4 -26.38 41.38 -3.76
N GLU A 5 -26.55 40.80 -4.95
CA GLU A 5 -26.84 41.55 -6.19
C GLU A 5 -28.19 42.30 -6.09
N ARG A 6 -29.23 41.65 -5.54
CA ARG A 6 -30.53 42.28 -5.27
C ARG A 6 -30.39 43.50 -4.36
N GLN A 7 -29.59 43.40 -3.29
CA GLN A 7 -29.36 44.49 -2.34
C GLN A 7 -28.59 45.67 -2.96
N ALA A 8 -27.64 45.38 -3.85
CA ALA A 8 -26.91 46.39 -4.60
C ALA A 8 -27.82 47.14 -5.58
N LEU A 9 -28.64 46.41 -6.34
CA LEU A 9 -29.56 46.97 -7.34
C LEU A 9 -30.76 47.73 -6.74
N ALA A 10 -31.10 47.49 -5.47
CA ALA A 10 -32.24 48.12 -4.81
C ALA A 10 -32.11 49.66 -4.65
N LYS A 11 -30.89 50.19 -4.72
CA LYS A 11 -30.60 51.64 -4.57
C LYS A 11 -30.49 52.38 -5.91
N GLU A 12 -30.41 51.65 -7.01
CA GLU A 12 -30.23 52.20 -8.35
C GLU A 12 -31.57 52.63 -8.96
N LYS A 13 -31.56 53.73 -9.73
CA LYS A 13 -32.79 54.36 -10.26
C LYS A 13 -32.95 54.27 -11.77
N ASP A 14 -31.90 53.88 -12.49
CA ASP A 14 -31.91 53.81 -13.94
C ASP A 14 -32.81 52.65 -14.45
N PRO A 15 -33.34 52.75 -15.68
CA PRO A 15 -34.25 51.74 -16.23
C PRO A 15 -33.64 50.34 -16.34
N ALA A 16 -32.34 50.24 -16.63
CA ALA A 16 -31.67 48.95 -16.83
C ALA A 16 -31.48 48.21 -15.50
N SER A 17 -31.10 48.92 -14.43
CA SER A 17 -30.99 48.35 -13.08
C SER A 17 -32.34 47.88 -12.54
N LYS A 18 -33.44 48.60 -12.85
CA LYS A 18 -34.80 48.15 -12.47
C LYS A 18 -35.22 46.87 -13.20
N GLU A 19 -34.89 46.75 -14.49
CA GLU A 19 -35.16 45.52 -15.25
C GLU A 19 -34.32 44.34 -14.72
N ARG A 20 -33.03 44.57 -14.43
CA ARG A 20 -32.15 43.56 -13.83
C ARG A 20 -32.62 43.16 -12.44
N PHE A 21 -33.04 44.10 -11.60
CA PHE A 21 -33.60 43.84 -10.28
C PHE A 21 -34.81 42.90 -10.37
N SER A 22 -35.74 43.15 -11.31
CA SER A 22 -36.89 42.27 -11.52
C SER A 22 -36.48 40.87 -11.99
N LYS A 23 -35.46 40.74 -12.85
CA LYS A 23 -34.91 39.43 -13.25
C LYS A 23 -34.27 38.70 -12.07
N VAL A 24 -33.45 39.38 -11.27
CA VAL A 24 -32.80 38.81 -10.08
C VAL A 24 -33.82 38.38 -9.03
N GLU A 25 -34.92 39.12 -8.83
CA GLU A 25 -35.99 38.68 -7.92
C GLU A 25 -36.68 37.41 -8.39
N LYS A 26 -36.92 37.26 -9.70
CA LYS A 26 -37.42 36.00 -10.28
C LYS A 26 -36.43 34.86 -10.10
N GLU A 27 -35.15 35.08 -10.41
CA GLU A 27 -34.09 34.07 -10.23
C GLU A 27 -33.97 33.63 -8.75
N ILE A 28 -34.10 34.55 -7.80
CA ILE A 28 -34.11 34.24 -6.36
C ILE A 28 -35.34 33.40 -5.99
N ALA A 29 -36.53 33.75 -6.50
CA ALA A 29 -37.74 32.99 -6.25
C ALA A 29 -37.62 31.56 -6.79
N ASP A 30 -37.14 31.39 -8.02
CA ASP A 30 -36.92 30.08 -8.66
C ASP A 30 -35.91 29.23 -7.88
N VAL A 31 -34.81 29.83 -7.39
CA VAL A 31 -33.79 29.12 -6.60
C VAL A 31 -34.35 28.76 -5.21
N LYS A 32 -35.15 29.63 -4.58
CA LYS A 32 -35.79 29.34 -3.29
C LYS A 32 -36.78 28.19 -3.39
N GLU A 33 -37.61 28.17 -4.43
CA GLU A 33 -38.54 27.06 -4.69
C GLU A 33 -37.80 25.73 -4.87
N LYS A 34 -36.71 25.73 -5.66
CA LYS A 34 -35.85 24.54 -5.82
C LYS A 34 -35.20 24.10 -4.51
N ALA A 35 -34.75 25.04 -3.69
CA ALA A 35 -34.13 24.75 -2.40
C ALA A 35 -35.13 24.17 -1.40
N GLU A 36 -36.35 24.70 -1.35
CA GLU A 36 -37.43 24.17 -0.51
C GLU A 36 -37.84 22.75 -0.95
N ALA A 37 -37.95 22.51 -2.26
CA ALA A 37 -38.20 21.19 -2.80
C ALA A 37 -37.10 20.18 -2.43
N MET A 38 -35.83 20.54 -2.59
CA MET A 38 -34.69 19.69 -2.17
C MET A 38 -34.68 19.46 -0.66
N ARG A 39 -34.99 20.48 0.15
CA ARG A 39 -35.03 20.34 1.61
C ARG A 39 -36.16 19.40 2.06
N ALA A 40 -37.33 19.49 1.44
CA ALA A 40 -38.44 18.59 1.72
C ALA A 40 -38.08 17.14 1.34
N HIS A 41 -37.43 16.94 0.18
CA HIS A 41 -36.93 15.64 -0.24
C HIS A 41 -35.90 15.07 0.75
N TRP A 42 -34.92 15.88 1.17
CA TRP A 42 -33.91 15.48 2.15
C TRP A 42 -34.51 15.12 3.52
N LEU A 43 -35.49 15.89 4.01
CA LEU A 43 -36.17 15.58 5.27
C LEU A 43 -36.96 14.27 5.19
N ALA A 44 -37.59 13.99 4.05
CA ALA A 44 -38.30 12.74 3.82
C ALA A 44 -37.34 11.55 3.80
N GLU A 45 -36.23 11.65 3.05
CA GLU A 45 -35.19 10.62 3.04
C GLU A 45 -34.62 10.37 4.44
N LYS A 46 -34.26 11.45 5.16
CA LYS A 46 -33.73 11.36 6.52
C LYS A 46 -34.69 10.66 7.48
N ALA A 47 -35.99 10.96 7.41
CA ALA A 47 -36.97 10.35 8.29
C ALA A 47 -37.06 8.82 8.11
N VAL A 48 -36.94 8.33 6.87
CA VAL A 48 -36.92 6.89 6.58
C VAL A 48 -35.63 6.26 7.11
N ILE A 49 -34.50 6.94 6.96
CA ILE A 49 -33.20 6.51 7.52
C ILE A 49 -33.27 6.41 9.05
N ASP A 50 -33.81 7.44 9.71
CA ASP A 50 -33.96 7.46 11.17
C ASP A 50 -34.88 6.31 11.65
N GLU A 51 -35.93 5.96 10.89
CA GLU A 51 -36.79 4.79 11.13
C GLU A 51 -36.00 3.48 11.03
N VAL A 52 -35.22 3.30 9.96
CA VAL A 52 -34.37 2.10 9.75
C VAL A 52 -33.35 1.94 10.88
N ASN A 53 -32.64 3.01 11.22
CA ASN A 53 -31.63 2.99 12.28
C ASN A 53 -32.24 2.63 13.64
N ALA A 54 -33.41 3.19 13.98
CA ALA A 54 -34.10 2.89 15.23
C ALA A 54 -34.53 1.41 15.33
N VAL A 55 -35.04 0.82 14.24
CA VAL A 55 -35.41 -0.61 14.21
C VAL A 55 -34.16 -1.48 14.30
N GLN A 56 -33.09 -1.13 13.59
CA GLN A 56 -31.83 -1.87 13.60
C GLN A 56 -31.18 -1.88 14.99
N GLU A 57 -31.22 -0.76 15.72
CA GLU A 57 -30.78 -0.67 17.12
C GLU A 57 -31.57 -1.61 18.04
N GLN A 58 -32.89 -1.71 17.86
CA GLN A 58 -33.74 -2.63 18.62
C GLN A 58 -33.43 -4.10 18.30
N VAL A 59 -33.18 -4.43 17.04
CA VAL A 59 -32.78 -5.77 16.60
C VAL A 59 -31.46 -6.18 17.27
N GLU A 60 -30.44 -5.32 17.24
CA GLU A 60 -29.15 -5.61 17.88
C GLU A 60 -29.27 -5.74 19.40
N SER A 61 -30.06 -4.88 20.05
CA SER A 61 -30.36 -4.99 21.48
C SER A 61 -31.00 -6.33 21.84
N LEU A 62 -31.99 -6.78 21.06
CA LEU A 62 -32.64 -8.08 21.26
C LEU A 62 -31.69 -9.27 21.00
N LYS A 63 -30.78 -9.18 20.03
CA LYS A 63 -29.76 -10.22 19.81
C LYS A 63 -28.84 -10.38 21.02
N VAL A 64 -28.39 -9.26 21.59
CA VAL A 64 -27.58 -9.27 22.82
C VAL A 64 -28.38 -9.82 24.00
N GLU A 65 -29.66 -9.46 24.13
CA GLU A 65 -30.54 -9.99 25.17
C GLU A 65 -30.78 -11.49 25.03
N LEU A 66 -30.99 -11.97 23.80
CA LEU A 66 -31.14 -13.40 23.47
C LEU A 66 -29.90 -14.18 23.90
N GLU A 67 -28.70 -13.70 23.55
CA GLU A 67 -27.45 -14.36 23.91
C GLU A 67 -27.25 -14.40 25.44
N ARG A 68 -27.64 -13.34 26.15
CA ARG A 68 -27.63 -13.29 27.62
C ARG A 68 -28.62 -14.28 28.23
N ALA A 69 -29.85 -14.35 27.71
CA ALA A 69 -30.88 -15.27 28.18
C ALA A 69 -30.46 -16.74 27.98
N GLN A 70 -29.88 -17.05 26.83
CA GLN A 70 -29.33 -18.38 26.54
C GLN A 70 -28.18 -18.75 27.50
N ARG A 71 -27.23 -17.83 27.73
CA ARG A 71 -26.12 -18.06 28.70
C ARG A 71 -26.62 -18.20 30.14
N GLY A 72 -27.66 -17.46 30.51
CA GLY A 72 -28.28 -17.49 31.83
C GLY A 72 -29.22 -18.68 32.07
N GLY A 73 -29.52 -19.48 31.04
CA GLY A 73 -30.46 -20.60 31.13
C GLY A 73 -31.94 -20.20 31.16
N ASP A 74 -32.27 -18.93 30.87
CA ASP A 74 -33.65 -18.47 30.73
C ASP A 74 -34.19 -18.80 29.33
N LEU A 75 -34.53 -20.08 29.14
CA LEU A 75 -35.04 -20.61 27.87
C LEU A 75 -36.40 -20.02 27.50
N GLY A 76 -37.19 -19.57 28.49
CA GLY A 76 -38.48 -18.93 28.25
C GLY A 76 -38.31 -17.58 27.56
N ARG A 77 -37.47 -16.71 28.13
CA ARG A 77 -37.14 -15.40 27.55
C ARG A 77 -36.44 -15.54 26.20
N ALA A 78 -35.51 -16.50 26.08
CA ALA A 78 -34.84 -16.77 24.82
C ALA A 78 -35.82 -17.16 23.70
N SER A 79 -36.81 -18.01 24.00
CA SER A 79 -37.84 -18.42 23.02
C SER A 79 -38.75 -17.25 22.60
N GLU A 80 -39.17 -16.40 23.55
CA GLU A 80 -39.97 -15.19 23.25
C GLU A 80 -39.24 -14.24 22.30
N ILE A 81 -37.93 -14.03 22.52
CA ILE A 81 -37.12 -13.16 21.68
C ILE A 81 -36.91 -13.81 20.31
N GLN A 82 -36.46 -15.06 20.28
CA GLN A 82 -36.05 -15.75 19.05
C GLN A 82 -37.22 -16.00 18.08
N TYR A 83 -38.39 -16.39 18.57
CA TYR A 83 -39.54 -16.76 17.72
C TYR A 83 -40.66 -15.72 17.68
N GLY A 84 -40.62 -14.71 18.55
CA GLY A 84 -41.62 -13.65 18.61
C GLY A 84 -41.06 -12.31 18.15
N ARG A 85 -40.33 -11.64 19.05
CA ARG A 85 -39.96 -10.23 18.87
C ARG A 85 -38.93 -10.00 17.76
N LEU A 86 -37.93 -10.86 17.64
CA LEU A 86 -36.86 -10.70 16.65
C LEU A 86 -37.39 -10.85 15.20
N PRO A 87 -38.18 -11.88 14.85
CA PRO A 87 -38.80 -11.96 13.52
C PRO A 87 -39.73 -10.79 13.18
N GLU A 88 -40.44 -10.24 14.18
CA GLU A 88 -41.31 -9.08 13.98
C GLU A 88 -40.50 -7.82 13.62
N LEU A 89 -39.42 -7.55 14.37
CA LEU A 89 -38.54 -6.42 14.07
C LEU A 89 -37.75 -6.61 12.78
N GLU A 90 -37.31 -7.83 12.44
CA GLU A 90 -36.66 -8.11 11.16
C GLU A 90 -37.61 -7.84 9.98
N LYS A 91 -38.89 -8.18 10.12
CA LYS A 91 -39.91 -7.85 9.10
C LYS A 91 -40.15 -6.36 8.99
N GLN A 92 -40.17 -5.63 10.12
CA GLN A 92 -40.27 -4.17 10.13
C GLN A 92 -39.04 -3.52 9.47
N LEU A 93 -37.84 -4.03 9.76
CA LEU A 93 -36.59 -3.58 9.16
C LEU A 93 -36.63 -3.76 7.64
N GLN A 94 -36.99 -4.95 7.16
CA GLN A 94 -37.14 -5.20 5.72
C GLN A 94 -38.14 -4.26 5.06
N ALA A 95 -39.28 -3.99 5.71
CA ALA A 95 -40.28 -3.06 5.19
C ALA A 95 -39.76 -1.62 5.15
N ALA A 96 -39.04 -1.17 6.18
CA ALA A 96 -38.44 0.16 6.22
C ALA A 96 -37.30 0.32 5.20
N THR A 97 -36.43 -0.68 5.05
CA THR A 97 -35.38 -0.69 4.03
C THR A 97 -35.94 -0.74 2.61
N ALA A 98 -37.06 -1.44 2.38
CA ALA A 98 -37.74 -1.43 1.08
C ALA A 98 -38.23 -0.03 0.69
N LYS A 99 -38.68 0.79 1.65
CA LYS A 99 -39.04 2.20 1.39
C LYS A 99 -37.84 3.03 0.91
N LEU A 100 -36.60 2.70 1.33
CA LEU A 100 -35.37 3.33 0.84
C LEU A 100 -35.00 2.87 -0.58
N ALA A 101 -35.33 1.62 -0.95
CA ALA A 101 -35.04 1.05 -2.26
C ALA A 101 -36.01 1.54 -3.35
N ASP A 102 -37.28 1.74 -3.01
CA ASP A 102 -38.35 2.12 -3.96
C ASP A 102 -38.41 3.62 -4.29
N GLY A 103 -37.53 4.42 -3.69
CA GLY A 103 -37.38 5.85 -3.99
C GLY A 103 -36.89 6.07 -5.43
N GLN A 104 -37.81 6.20 -6.37
CA GLN A 104 -37.52 6.62 -7.75
C GLN A 104 -37.09 8.10 -7.76
N GLY A 105 -35.78 8.35 -7.71
CA GLY A 105 -35.21 9.70 -7.80
C GLY A 105 -33.71 9.75 -7.52
N THR A 106 -33.08 10.90 -7.80
CA THR A 106 -31.70 11.18 -7.42
C THR A 106 -31.61 11.26 -5.89
N ARG A 107 -31.08 10.22 -5.24
CA ARG A 107 -30.88 10.21 -3.78
C ARG A 107 -30.01 11.39 -3.34
N LEU A 108 -30.45 12.13 -2.32
CA LEU A 108 -29.64 13.21 -1.73
C LEU A 108 -28.71 12.67 -0.64
N LEU A 109 -29.07 11.57 0.01
CA LEU A 109 -28.29 10.89 1.03
C LEU A 109 -27.68 9.59 0.50
N LYS A 110 -26.37 9.42 0.68
CA LYS A 110 -25.61 8.20 0.40
C LYS A 110 -25.25 7.55 1.73
N GLU A 111 -25.83 6.38 2.03
CA GLU A 111 -25.54 5.62 3.25
C GLU A 111 -24.46 4.55 3.05
N GLU A 112 -24.26 4.09 1.82
CA GLU A 112 -23.27 3.08 1.50
C GLU A 112 -21.87 3.70 1.46
N VAL A 113 -20.99 3.19 2.32
CA VAL A 113 -19.57 3.48 2.27
C VAL A 113 -18.97 2.69 1.11
N THR A 114 -18.48 3.41 0.11
CA THR A 114 -17.84 2.85 -1.08
C THR A 114 -16.32 2.86 -0.96
N GLU A 115 -15.65 2.13 -1.85
CA GLU A 115 -14.18 2.14 -1.94
C GLU A 115 -13.62 3.55 -2.13
N GLU A 116 -14.33 4.44 -2.83
CA GLU A 116 -13.95 5.84 -3.00
C GLU A 116 -13.98 6.62 -1.68
N ASP A 117 -14.99 6.38 -0.83
CA ASP A 117 -15.10 7.04 0.47
C ASP A 117 -13.96 6.60 1.40
N ILE A 118 -13.61 5.30 1.39
CA ILE A 118 -12.47 4.76 2.13
C ILE A 118 -11.16 5.34 1.58
N ALA A 119 -10.98 5.38 0.25
CA ALA A 119 -9.78 5.90 -0.39
C ALA A 119 -9.55 7.38 -0.07
N GLN A 120 -10.59 8.21 0.04
CA GLN A 120 -10.47 9.61 0.47
C GLN A 120 -9.95 9.73 1.90
N VAL A 121 -10.45 8.90 2.83
CA VAL A 121 -9.98 8.90 4.22
C VAL A 121 -8.53 8.43 4.31
N VAL A 122 -8.20 7.31 3.65
CA VAL A 122 -6.81 6.79 3.62
C VAL A 122 -5.87 7.82 3.00
N SER A 123 -6.25 8.43 1.88
CA SER A 123 -5.49 9.50 1.21
C SER A 123 -5.23 10.68 2.14
N SER A 124 -6.21 11.08 2.96
CA SER A 124 -6.02 12.17 3.92
C SER A 124 -4.99 11.85 5.01
N TRP A 125 -4.85 10.58 5.39
CA TRP A 125 -3.89 10.13 6.40
C TRP A 125 -2.50 9.88 5.82
N THR A 126 -2.44 9.24 4.64
CA THR A 126 -1.18 8.81 4.02
C THR A 126 -0.60 9.83 3.05
N HIS A 127 -1.37 10.84 2.65
CA HIS A 127 -1.05 11.79 1.58
C HIS A 127 -0.88 11.14 0.20
N ILE A 128 -1.27 9.88 0.03
CA ILE A 128 -1.26 9.17 -1.25
C ILE A 128 -2.50 9.59 -2.06
N PRO A 129 -2.36 10.00 -3.34
CA PRO A 129 -3.52 10.40 -4.15
C PRO A 129 -4.57 9.30 -4.30
N VAL A 130 -5.85 9.66 -4.22
CA VAL A 130 -6.99 8.72 -4.40
C VAL A 130 -6.90 7.94 -5.71
N SER A 131 -6.44 8.59 -6.79
CA SER A 131 -6.24 7.95 -8.09
C SER A 131 -5.25 6.78 -8.05
N ARG A 132 -4.23 6.83 -7.19
CA ARG A 132 -3.29 5.71 -6.99
C ARG A 132 -3.90 4.58 -6.16
N LEU A 133 -4.75 4.91 -5.18
CA LEU A 133 -5.44 3.92 -4.35
C LEU A 133 -6.54 3.16 -5.11
N GLN A 134 -7.15 3.80 -6.11
CA GLN A 134 -8.18 3.21 -6.97
C GLN A 134 -7.61 2.46 -8.18
N GLU A 135 -6.30 2.59 -8.44
CA GLU A 135 -5.66 1.85 -9.53
C GLU A 135 -5.61 0.35 -9.19
N GLY A 136 -6.21 -0.47 -10.05
CA GLY A 136 -6.15 -1.92 -9.89
C GLY A 136 -4.72 -2.45 -9.97
N GLU A 137 -4.34 -3.32 -9.04
CA GLU A 137 -2.99 -3.90 -8.95
C GLU A 137 -2.52 -4.53 -10.26
N LYS A 138 -3.43 -5.16 -11.01
CA LYS A 138 -3.13 -5.75 -12.32
C LYS A 138 -2.67 -4.69 -13.33
N GLU A 139 -3.38 -3.57 -13.42
CA GLU A 139 -3.05 -2.48 -14.36
C GLU A 139 -1.71 -1.84 -13.98
N LYS A 140 -1.51 -1.61 -12.68
CA LYS A 140 -0.26 -1.12 -12.11
C LYS A 140 0.92 -2.00 -12.57
N LEU A 141 0.81 -3.32 -12.43
CA LEU A 141 1.87 -4.28 -12.80
C LEU A 141 2.10 -4.45 -14.31
N VAL A 142 1.10 -4.17 -15.15
CA VAL A 142 1.25 -4.22 -16.62
C VAL A 142 2.19 -3.11 -17.11
N HIS A 143 2.15 -1.94 -16.47
CA HIS A 143 2.96 -0.78 -16.82
C HIS A 143 4.23 -0.64 -15.95
N MET A 144 4.65 -1.70 -15.29
CA MET A 144 5.75 -1.67 -14.34
C MET A 144 7.08 -1.28 -14.98
N GLU A 145 7.43 -1.88 -16.13
CA GLU A 145 8.69 -1.54 -16.82
C GLU A 145 8.73 -0.09 -17.28
N ASP A 146 7.61 0.43 -17.78
CA ASP A 146 7.53 1.81 -18.27
C ASP A 146 7.75 2.80 -17.11
N ARG A 147 7.01 2.62 -15.99
CA ARG A 147 7.13 3.49 -14.82
C ARG A 147 8.49 3.42 -14.15
N LEU A 148 9.08 2.23 -14.06
CA LEU A 148 10.44 2.09 -13.54
C LEU A 148 11.47 2.68 -14.51
N GLY A 149 11.25 2.53 -15.83
CA GLY A 149 12.12 3.06 -16.88
C GLY A 149 12.12 4.59 -16.99
N ASP A 150 11.05 5.26 -16.56
CA ASP A 150 10.99 6.72 -16.46
C ASP A 150 12.03 7.28 -15.48
N ARG A 151 12.38 6.51 -14.44
CA ARG A 151 13.40 6.87 -13.43
C ARG A 151 14.74 6.19 -13.67
N VAL A 152 14.73 4.91 -14.06
CA VAL A 152 15.92 4.07 -14.16
C VAL A 152 16.37 3.99 -15.61
N ILE A 153 17.31 4.85 -15.95
CA ILE A 153 17.81 5.02 -17.32
C ILE A 153 18.92 3.99 -17.62
N GLY A 154 18.92 3.44 -18.83
CA GLY A 154 19.95 2.53 -19.35
C GLY A 154 19.86 1.07 -18.89
N GLN A 155 19.19 0.77 -17.77
CA GLN A 155 19.18 -0.57 -17.17
C GLN A 155 17.94 -1.40 -17.52
N ARG A 156 17.61 -1.47 -18.82
CA ARG A 156 16.35 -2.10 -19.29
C ARG A 156 16.21 -3.57 -18.91
N ASP A 157 17.29 -4.34 -19.01
CA ASP A 157 17.27 -5.76 -18.66
C ASP A 157 17.07 -5.98 -17.16
N ALA A 158 17.66 -5.12 -16.31
CA ALA A 158 17.42 -5.14 -14.88
C ALA A 158 15.96 -4.83 -14.53
N VAL A 159 15.41 -3.76 -15.11
CA VAL A 159 14.00 -3.38 -14.93
C VAL A 159 13.07 -4.51 -15.35
N LYS A 160 13.33 -5.14 -16.50
CA LYS A 160 12.53 -6.26 -17.01
C LYS A 160 12.61 -7.49 -16.11
N ALA A 161 13.81 -7.86 -15.64
CA ALA A 161 13.99 -9.01 -14.75
C ALA A 161 13.24 -8.81 -13.42
N VAL A 162 13.39 -7.63 -12.78
CA VAL A 162 12.65 -7.28 -11.56
C VAL A 162 11.14 -7.31 -11.79
N SER A 163 10.66 -6.69 -12.86
CA SER A 163 9.23 -6.62 -13.17
C SER A 163 8.62 -8.01 -13.40
N ASN A 164 9.34 -8.90 -14.08
CA ASN A 164 8.91 -10.29 -14.27
C ASN A 164 8.83 -11.07 -12.96
N ALA A 165 9.84 -10.97 -12.11
CA ALA A 165 9.84 -11.65 -10.81
C ALA A 165 8.68 -11.17 -9.92
N VAL A 166 8.48 -9.86 -9.81
CA VAL A 166 7.38 -9.28 -9.02
C VAL A 166 6.01 -9.71 -9.56
N ARG A 167 5.83 -9.73 -10.89
CA ARG A 167 4.58 -10.24 -11.48
C ARG A 167 4.34 -11.72 -11.18
N ARG A 168 5.37 -12.56 -11.17
CA ARG A 168 5.23 -13.97 -10.79
C ARG A 168 4.77 -14.11 -9.33
N ALA A 169 5.34 -13.33 -8.43
CA ALA A 169 4.94 -13.31 -7.02
C ALA A 169 3.48 -12.91 -6.84
N ARG A 170 3.07 -11.78 -7.45
CA ARG A 170 1.70 -11.26 -7.36
C ARG A 170 0.66 -12.13 -8.07
N ALA A 171 1.08 -12.92 -9.06
CA ALA A 171 0.23 -13.91 -9.71
C ALA A 171 0.09 -15.23 -8.91
N GLY A 172 0.73 -15.36 -7.74
CA GLY A 172 0.72 -16.59 -6.94
C GLY A 172 1.48 -17.75 -7.59
N LEU A 173 2.43 -17.44 -8.49
CA LEU A 173 3.25 -18.44 -9.19
C LEU A 173 4.56 -18.75 -8.45
N GLN A 174 4.76 -18.17 -7.27
CA GLN A 174 5.88 -18.44 -6.36
C GLN A 174 5.35 -18.94 -5.00
N ASP A 175 6.25 -19.47 -4.18
CA ASP A 175 5.92 -19.93 -2.82
C ASP A 175 5.46 -18.74 -1.95
N GLU A 176 4.25 -18.83 -1.38
CA GLU A 176 3.66 -17.82 -0.49
C GLU A 176 4.43 -17.64 0.83
N ASN A 177 5.38 -18.51 1.12
CA ASN A 177 6.26 -18.37 2.27
C ASN A 177 7.52 -17.57 1.98
N ARG A 178 7.77 -17.15 0.74
CA ARG A 178 8.95 -16.36 0.39
C ARG A 178 8.61 -14.87 0.26
N PRO A 179 9.61 -13.97 0.32
CA PRO A 179 9.42 -12.56 -0.01
C PRO A 179 8.87 -12.37 -1.43
N ILE A 180 8.30 -11.20 -1.73
CA ILE A 180 7.76 -10.83 -3.06
C ILE A 180 8.82 -11.02 -4.16
N GLY A 181 10.09 -10.83 -3.81
CA GLY A 181 11.19 -11.14 -4.71
C GLY A 181 12.52 -10.96 -4.01
N SER A 182 13.51 -11.69 -4.49
CA SER A 182 14.88 -11.60 -4.01
C SER A 182 15.86 -11.42 -5.17
N PHE A 183 16.67 -10.37 -5.09
CA PHE A 183 17.52 -9.94 -6.19
C PHE A 183 18.95 -9.71 -5.74
N LEU A 184 19.91 -10.16 -6.55
CA LEU A 184 21.32 -9.83 -6.38
C LEU A 184 21.79 -8.94 -7.54
N PHE A 185 21.99 -7.66 -7.27
CA PHE A 185 22.43 -6.65 -8.21
C PHE A 185 23.96 -6.56 -8.25
N LEU A 186 24.56 -6.95 -9.37
CA LEU A 186 25.99 -6.91 -9.61
C LEU A 186 26.32 -5.75 -10.53
N GLY A 187 27.36 -4.97 -10.23
CA GLY A 187 27.79 -3.89 -11.10
C GLY A 187 28.64 -2.86 -10.40
N PRO A 188 29.19 -1.89 -11.14
CA PRO A 188 29.93 -0.79 -10.54
C PRO A 188 29.02 0.15 -9.73
N THR A 189 29.61 1.08 -8.99
CA THR A 189 28.85 2.12 -8.28
C THR A 189 28.30 3.16 -9.26
N GLY A 190 27.19 3.80 -8.89
CA GLY A 190 26.62 4.92 -9.65
C GLY A 190 25.86 4.56 -10.94
N VAL A 191 25.69 3.28 -11.27
CA VAL A 191 24.95 2.86 -12.50
C VAL A 191 23.44 2.66 -12.32
N GLY A 192 22.91 2.92 -11.12
CA GLY A 192 21.45 2.88 -10.86
C GLY A 192 20.95 1.73 -9.99
N LYS A 193 21.82 0.92 -9.37
CA LYS A 193 21.42 -0.18 -8.47
C LYS A 193 20.48 0.28 -7.35
N THR A 194 20.89 1.29 -6.58
CA THR A 194 20.08 1.87 -5.49
C THR A 194 18.88 2.65 -6.01
N GLU A 195 18.97 3.24 -7.21
CA GLU A 195 17.86 3.98 -7.80
C GLU A 195 16.73 3.03 -8.21
N LEU A 196 17.05 1.86 -8.77
CA LEU A 196 16.05 0.83 -9.06
C LEU A 196 15.37 0.34 -7.77
N SER A 197 16.11 0.16 -6.68
CA SER A 197 15.52 -0.20 -5.38
C SER A 197 14.54 0.86 -4.86
N ARG A 198 14.89 2.13 -5.01
CA ARG A 198 14.04 3.26 -4.58
C ARG A 198 12.81 3.41 -5.46
N ALA A 199 12.99 3.34 -6.78
CA ALA A 199 11.89 3.36 -7.74
C ALA A 199 10.94 2.18 -7.52
N LEU A 200 11.47 1.00 -7.15
CA LEU A 200 10.65 -0.15 -6.80
C LEU A 200 9.88 0.05 -5.48
N ALA A 201 10.47 0.70 -4.49
CA ALA A 201 9.77 1.04 -3.24
C ALA A 201 8.62 2.01 -3.49
N GLU A 202 8.86 3.09 -4.26
CA GLU A 202 7.79 4.01 -4.66
C GLU A 202 6.72 3.29 -5.48
N PHE A 203 7.12 2.48 -6.44
CA PHE A 203 6.18 1.79 -7.31
C PHE A 203 5.32 0.79 -6.53
N LEU A 204 5.90 -0.09 -5.70
CA LEU A 204 5.13 -1.13 -5.03
C LEU A 204 4.38 -0.64 -3.80
N PHE A 205 4.95 0.30 -3.06
CA PHE A 205 4.45 0.70 -1.74
C PHE A 205 4.05 2.17 -1.66
N ASP A 206 4.06 2.88 -2.79
CA ASP A 206 3.64 4.28 -2.91
C ASP A 206 4.43 5.24 -2.02
N ASP A 207 5.62 4.83 -1.56
CA ASP A 207 6.52 5.59 -0.69
C ASP A 207 8.00 5.20 -0.94
N GLU A 208 8.83 6.15 -1.36
CA GLU A 208 10.29 5.94 -1.46
C GLU A 208 10.94 5.60 -0.12
N ASN A 209 10.36 6.08 1.00
CA ASN A 209 10.82 5.81 2.35
C ASN A 209 10.38 4.44 2.88
N ALA A 210 9.66 3.66 2.05
CA ALA A 210 9.48 2.23 2.25
C ALA A 210 10.73 1.43 1.88
N MET A 211 11.85 2.08 1.52
CA MET A 211 13.16 1.43 1.39
C MET A 211 13.89 1.41 2.74
N ILE A 212 14.21 0.21 3.23
CA ILE A 212 15.07 -0.04 4.39
C ILE A 212 16.47 -0.36 3.86
N ARG A 213 17.42 0.56 4.03
CA ARG A 213 18.81 0.36 3.60
C ARG A 213 19.69 -0.06 4.76
N ILE A 214 20.49 -1.10 4.55
CA ILE A 214 21.45 -1.63 5.52
C ILE A 214 22.80 -1.79 4.84
N ASP A 215 23.80 -1.06 5.31
CA ASP A 215 25.17 -1.15 4.81
C ASP A 215 25.90 -2.32 5.46
N MET A 216 26.29 -3.33 4.67
CA MET A 216 26.95 -4.54 5.18
C MET A 216 28.39 -4.30 5.62
N SER A 217 29.00 -3.17 5.27
CA SER A 217 30.28 -2.75 5.84
C SER A 217 30.20 -2.50 7.36
N GLU A 218 29.01 -2.21 7.91
CA GLU A 218 28.79 -2.10 9.37
C GLU A 218 28.64 -3.46 10.07
N TYR A 219 28.51 -4.55 9.30
CA TYR A 219 28.23 -5.91 9.78
C TYR A 219 29.32 -6.92 9.40
N MET A 220 30.56 -6.44 9.26
CA MET A 220 31.74 -7.28 8.97
C MET A 220 32.15 -8.15 10.17
N GLU A 221 31.81 -7.73 11.39
CA GLU A 221 32.19 -8.41 12.63
C GLU A 221 31.04 -9.23 13.22
N LYS A 222 31.37 -10.35 13.87
CA LYS A 222 30.39 -11.26 14.48
C LYS A 222 29.44 -10.56 15.47
N HIS A 223 29.96 -9.64 16.29
CA HIS A 223 29.14 -8.93 17.29
C HIS A 223 28.14 -7.96 16.65
N ALA A 224 28.43 -7.45 15.44
CA ALA A 224 27.51 -6.57 14.73
C ALA A 224 26.28 -7.32 14.21
N VAL A 225 26.39 -8.62 13.90
CA VAL A 225 25.27 -9.45 13.42
C VAL A 225 24.13 -9.48 14.44
N SER A 226 24.44 -9.53 15.74
CA SER A 226 23.42 -9.46 16.79
C SER A 226 22.63 -8.14 16.78
N ARG A 227 23.22 -7.02 16.32
CA ARG A 227 22.50 -5.74 16.18
C ARG A 227 21.50 -5.75 15.02
N LEU A 228 21.68 -6.64 14.03
CA LEU A 228 20.77 -6.75 12.88
C LEU A 228 19.42 -7.34 13.30
N ILE A 229 19.43 -8.43 14.07
CA ILE A 229 18.22 -9.17 14.48
C ILE A 229 17.76 -8.81 15.91
N GLY A 230 18.67 -8.34 16.74
CA GLY A 230 18.46 -8.08 18.17
C GLY A 230 19.27 -9.07 19.02
N ALA A 231 19.86 -8.56 20.09
CA ALA A 231 20.64 -9.41 20.99
C ALA A 231 19.73 -10.33 21.81
N PRO A 232 20.16 -11.56 22.13
CA PRO A 232 19.41 -12.45 23.03
C PRO A 232 19.50 -11.98 24.51
N PRO A 233 18.64 -12.49 25.41
CA PRO A 233 18.68 -12.13 26.83
C PRO A 233 20.07 -12.33 27.43
N GLY A 234 20.59 -11.30 28.11
CA GLY A 234 21.91 -11.32 28.77
C GLY A 234 23.07 -10.72 27.97
N TYR A 235 22.83 -10.18 26.77
CA TYR A 235 23.82 -9.44 25.97
C TYR A 235 23.55 -7.93 25.97
N VAL A 236 24.62 -7.13 25.80
CA VAL A 236 24.50 -5.67 25.64
C VAL A 236 23.67 -5.37 24.39
N GLY A 237 22.65 -4.51 24.51
CA GLY A 237 21.70 -4.22 23.44
C GLY A 237 20.45 -5.11 23.42
N TYR A 238 20.20 -5.92 24.46
CA TYR A 238 18.97 -6.74 24.56
C TYR A 238 17.66 -5.91 24.52
N GLU A 239 17.68 -4.70 25.08
CA GLU A 239 16.53 -3.78 25.04
C GLU A 239 16.42 -3.03 23.69
N GLU A 240 17.51 -2.99 22.93
CA GLU A 240 17.56 -2.43 21.59
C GLU A 240 17.18 -3.54 20.60
N GLY A 241 15.92 -3.56 20.14
CA GLY A 241 15.50 -4.50 19.10
C GLY A 241 16.39 -4.40 17.85
N GLY A 242 16.44 -5.46 17.05
CA GLY A 242 17.32 -5.51 15.89
C GLY A 242 16.98 -4.47 14.84
N GLN A 243 18.00 -3.86 14.23
CA GLN A 243 17.80 -2.84 13.21
C GLN A 243 16.97 -3.34 12.03
N LEU A 244 17.18 -4.57 11.57
CA LEU A 244 16.40 -5.16 10.49
C LEU A 244 15.03 -5.64 11.01
N SER A 245 15.03 -6.44 12.08
CA SER A 245 13.82 -7.09 12.62
C SER A 245 12.77 -6.06 13.09
N GLU A 246 13.18 -5.01 13.80
CA GLU A 246 12.27 -3.94 14.24
C GLU A 246 11.76 -3.09 13.09
N THR A 247 12.63 -2.74 12.14
CA THR A 247 12.23 -1.87 11.04
C THR A 247 11.25 -2.58 10.12
N VAL A 248 11.48 -3.85 9.79
CA VAL A 248 10.54 -4.65 9.00
C VAL A 248 9.26 -4.94 9.78
N ARG A 249 9.32 -5.19 11.10
CA ARG A 249 8.11 -5.36 11.92
C ARG A 249 7.22 -4.10 11.90
N ARG A 250 7.82 -2.91 11.87
CA ARG A 250 7.09 -1.63 11.78
C ARG A 250 6.66 -1.29 10.36
N LYS A 251 7.40 -1.75 9.35
CA LYS A 251 7.16 -1.51 7.92
C LYS A 251 7.24 -2.84 7.13
N PRO A 252 6.22 -3.72 7.25
CA PRO A 252 6.24 -5.04 6.62
C PRO A 252 6.15 -4.98 5.08
N TYR A 253 5.62 -3.88 4.55
CA TYR A 253 5.59 -3.56 3.12
C TYR A 253 6.78 -2.64 2.81
N SER A 254 7.90 -3.24 2.42
CA SER A 254 9.14 -2.48 2.21
C SER A 254 10.11 -3.17 1.23
N VAL A 255 10.98 -2.37 0.64
CA VAL A 255 12.17 -2.87 -0.08
C VAL A 255 13.33 -2.88 0.90
N VAL A 256 13.89 -4.06 1.19
CA VAL A 256 15.06 -4.20 2.05
C VAL A 256 16.31 -4.28 1.18
N LEU A 257 17.13 -3.25 1.22
CA LEU A 257 18.38 -3.13 0.47
C LEU A 257 19.58 -3.43 1.37
N PHE A 258 20.25 -4.56 1.13
CA PHE A 258 21.54 -4.93 1.70
C PHE A 258 22.66 -4.43 0.78
N ASP A 259 23.32 -3.34 1.17
CA ASP A 259 24.38 -2.73 0.39
C ASP A 259 25.74 -3.38 0.65
N GLU A 260 26.54 -3.55 -0.40
CA GLU A 260 27.87 -4.19 -0.35
C GLU A 260 27.86 -5.58 0.32
N ILE A 261 26.93 -6.44 -0.09
CA ILE A 261 26.67 -7.75 0.54
C ILE A 261 27.92 -8.65 0.62
N GLU A 262 28.92 -8.46 -0.25
CA GLU A 262 30.20 -9.16 -0.19
C GLU A 262 31.01 -8.88 1.08
N LYS A 263 30.75 -7.78 1.79
CA LYS A 263 31.43 -7.39 3.02
C LYS A 263 30.82 -8.02 4.28
N ALA A 264 29.59 -8.52 4.19
CA ALA A 264 28.87 -9.05 5.33
C ALA A 264 29.62 -10.21 6.01
N HIS A 265 29.55 -10.27 7.33
CA HIS A 265 30.02 -11.43 8.08
C HIS A 265 29.26 -12.71 7.65
N PRO A 266 29.90 -13.89 7.59
CA PRO A 266 29.26 -15.15 7.20
C PRO A 266 27.94 -15.46 7.95
N ASP A 267 27.86 -15.11 9.23
CA ASP A 267 26.66 -15.34 10.05
C ASP A 267 25.42 -14.55 9.56
N VAL A 268 25.60 -13.44 8.82
CA VAL A 268 24.49 -12.69 8.20
C VAL A 268 23.79 -13.54 7.14
N PHE A 269 24.52 -14.37 6.40
CA PHE A 269 23.94 -15.23 5.36
C PHE A 269 23.00 -16.29 5.93
N ASN A 270 23.23 -16.75 7.17
CA ASN A 270 22.29 -17.67 7.82
C ASN A 270 20.93 -17.00 8.06
N VAL A 271 20.94 -15.73 8.42
CA VAL A 271 19.73 -14.91 8.59
C VAL A 271 19.04 -14.71 7.25
N LEU A 272 19.81 -14.35 6.22
CA LEU A 272 19.27 -14.14 4.88
C LEU A 272 18.69 -15.42 4.30
N LEU A 273 19.33 -16.58 4.48
CA LEU A 273 18.78 -17.87 4.06
C LEU A 273 17.42 -18.13 4.71
N GLN A 274 17.27 -17.83 6.00
CA GLN A 274 15.98 -17.96 6.69
C GLN A 274 14.91 -17.02 6.10
N VAL A 275 15.29 -15.77 5.80
CA VAL A 275 14.37 -14.80 5.13
C VAL A 275 13.98 -15.30 3.74
N LEU A 276 14.95 -15.80 2.95
CA LEU A 276 14.74 -16.20 1.55
C LEU A 276 13.95 -17.51 1.42
N ASP A 277 14.03 -18.40 2.42
CA ASP A 277 13.33 -19.69 2.44
C ASP A 277 11.96 -19.61 3.14
N ASP A 278 11.91 -19.06 4.35
CA ASP A 278 10.71 -19.09 5.20
C ASP A 278 9.96 -17.75 5.24
N GLY A 279 10.52 -16.69 4.64
CA GLY A 279 9.91 -15.35 4.63
C GLY A 279 9.72 -14.79 6.03
N ARG A 280 10.50 -15.25 7.01
CA ARG A 280 10.40 -14.81 8.39
C ARG A 280 11.72 -15.02 9.13
N ILE A 281 11.94 -14.23 10.18
CA ILE A 281 13.01 -14.46 11.14
C ILE A 281 12.46 -14.37 12.56
N THR A 282 13.17 -14.96 13.51
CA THR A 282 12.87 -14.79 14.93
C THR A 282 13.87 -13.79 15.51
N ASP A 283 13.37 -12.71 16.12
CA ASP A 283 14.22 -11.70 16.74
C ASP A 283 14.87 -12.21 18.04
N GLY A 284 15.81 -11.43 18.59
CA GLY A 284 16.48 -11.76 19.85
C GLY A 284 15.54 -11.88 21.07
N GLN A 285 14.30 -11.39 20.95
CA GLN A 285 13.26 -11.46 21.98
C GLN A 285 12.26 -12.62 21.75
N GLY A 286 12.50 -13.44 20.72
CA GLY A 286 11.65 -14.60 20.40
C GLY A 286 10.41 -14.26 19.58
N ARG A 287 10.29 -13.04 19.03
CA ARG A 287 9.16 -12.64 18.19
C ARG A 287 9.46 -12.98 16.75
N THR A 288 8.47 -13.54 16.05
CA THR A 288 8.58 -13.77 14.61
C THR A 288 8.26 -12.50 13.84
N VAL A 289 9.16 -12.11 12.93
CA VAL A 289 8.99 -10.97 12.01
C VAL A 289 8.76 -11.53 10.61
N ASP A 290 7.71 -11.04 9.95
CA ASP A 290 7.27 -11.46 8.61
C ASP A 290 7.93 -10.61 7.51
N PHE A 291 8.47 -11.27 6.50
CA PHE A 291 9.14 -10.71 5.32
C PHE A 291 8.40 -11.04 4.01
N LYS A 292 7.27 -11.73 4.04
CA LYS A 292 6.51 -12.13 2.83
C LYS A 292 6.09 -10.93 1.98
N ASN A 293 5.85 -9.78 2.60
CA ASN A 293 5.48 -8.53 1.94
C ASN A 293 6.67 -7.63 1.59
N THR A 294 7.90 -8.14 1.70
CA THR A 294 9.11 -7.40 1.38
C THR A 294 9.68 -7.78 0.03
N VAL A 295 10.45 -6.87 -0.58
CA VAL A 295 11.37 -7.20 -1.67
C VAL A 295 12.79 -7.12 -1.13
N ILE A 296 13.55 -8.21 -1.27
CA ILE A 296 14.95 -8.28 -0.83
C ILE A 296 15.86 -7.94 -2.00
N ILE A 297 16.66 -6.89 -1.85
CA ILE A 297 17.68 -6.50 -2.83
C ILE A 297 19.03 -6.53 -2.14
N MET A 298 20.00 -7.17 -2.78
CA MET A 298 21.38 -7.20 -2.34
C MET A 298 22.24 -6.60 -3.45
N THR A 299 23.06 -5.60 -3.13
CA THR A 299 23.98 -5.00 -4.11
C THR A 299 25.39 -5.47 -3.83
N SER A 300 26.12 -5.76 -4.91
CA SER A 300 27.53 -6.12 -4.83
C SER A 300 28.32 -5.43 -5.92
N ASN A 301 29.58 -5.13 -5.61
CA ASN A 301 30.55 -4.65 -6.59
C ASN A 301 31.41 -5.79 -7.16
N ILE A 302 31.14 -7.06 -6.80
CA ILE A 302 31.83 -8.21 -7.38
C ILE A 302 31.66 -8.24 -8.90
N GLY A 303 32.77 -8.49 -9.60
CA GLY A 303 32.79 -8.56 -11.06
C GLY A 303 32.73 -7.21 -11.77
N SER A 304 32.72 -6.08 -11.04
CA SER A 304 32.69 -4.73 -11.64
C SER A 304 33.84 -4.48 -12.60
N GLU A 305 35.03 -5.01 -12.31
CA GLU A 305 36.20 -4.91 -13.20
C GLU A 305 35.92 -5.52 -14.58
N TYR A 306 35.33 -6.72 -14.62
CA TYR A 306 34.98 -7.37 -15.88
C TYR A 306 33.85 -6.63 -16.59
N ILE A 307 32.88 -6.10 -15.83
CA ILE A 307 31.81 -5.27 -16.40
C ILE A 307 32.40 -4.03 -17.08
N MET A 308 33.48 -3.47 -16.52
CA MET A 308 34.19 -2.26 -16.99
C MET A 308 35.27 -2.50 -18.05
N THR A 309 35.79 -3.71 -18.20
CA THR A 309 36.92 -3.98 -19.12
C THR A 309 36.52 -4.87 -20.29
N GLU A 310 35.65 -5.86 -20.07
CA GLU A 310 35.23 -6.80 -21.11
C GLU A 310 34.14 -6.19 -21.99
N THR A 311 34.31 -6.31 -23.30
CA THR A 311 33.41 -5.77 -24.32
C THR A 311 32.49 -6.84 -24.90
N ASN A 312 32.90 -8.10 -24.85
CA ASN A 312 32.07 -9.23 -25.26
C ASN A 312 31.05 -9.55 -24.14
N PRO A 313 29.73 -9.44 -24.38
CA PRO A 313 28.71 -9.65 -23.36
C PRO A 313 28.72 -11.05 -22.74
N GLU A 314 28.90 -12.10 -23.56
CA GLU A 314 28.90 -13.50 -23.09
C GLU A 314 30.12 -13.80 -22.21
N GLN A 315 31.31 -13.33 -22.62
CA GLN A 315 32.53 -13.51 -21.83
C GLN A 315 32.48 -12.72 -20.53
N ARG A 316 31.97 -11.48 -20.59
CA ARG A 316 31.75 -10.63 -19.42
C ARG A 316 30.83 -11.31 -18.41
N GLU A 317 29.68 -11.81 -18.87
CA GLU A 317 28.73 -12.51 -18.01
C GLU A 317 29.37 -13.75 -17.37
N ALA A 318 30.10 -14.55 -18.15
CA ALA A 318 30.79 -15.73 -17.63
C ALA A 318 31.84 -15.37 -16.55
N LEU A 319 32.62 -14.31 -16.75
CA LEU A 319 33.62 -13.83 -15.78
C LEU A 319 32.97 -13.29 -14.50
N VAL A 320 31.87 -12.54 -14.62
CA VAL A 320 31.11 -12.03 -13.48
C VAL A 320 30.52 -13.19 -12.67
N LEU A 321 29.89 -14.16 -13.33
CA LEU A 321 29.33 -15.34 -12.67
C LEU A 321 30.42 -16.22 -12.01
N GLN A 322 31.60 -16.30 -12.63
CA GLN A 322 32.74 -17.00 -12.04
C GLN A 322 33.21 -16.30 -10.76
N ALA A 323 33.37 -14.98 -10.78
CA ALA A 323 33.74 -14.19 -9.61
C ALA A 323 32.70 -14.32 -8.49
N LEU A 324 31.41 -14.28 -8.85
CA LEU A 324 30.30 -14.47 -7.94
C LEU A 324 30.34 -15.82 -7.23
N ARG A 325 30.51 -16.92 -7.98
CA ARG A 325 30.61 -18.28 -7.44
C ARG A 325 31.89 -18.51 -6.62
N GLY A 326 32.93 -17.71 -6.86
CA GLY A 326 34.14 -17.70 -6.04
C GLY A 326 33.93 -17.09 -4.66
N HIS A 327 32.96 -16.17 -4.51
CA HIS A 327 32.71 -15.47 -3.26
C HIS A 327 31.53 -16.05 -2.47
N PHE A 328 30.40 -16.33 -3.13
CA PHE A 328 29.20 -16.83 -2.47
C PHE A 328 29.03 -18.34 -2.63
N ARG A 329 28.48 -18.96 -1.59
CA ARG A 329 28.14 -20.38 -1.62
C ARG A 329 26.97 -20.63 -2.58
N PRO A 330 26.95 -21.77 -3.31
CA PRO A 330 25.84 -22.11 -4.19
C PRO A 330 24.48 -22.15 -3.47
N GLU A 331 24.46 -22.56 -2.20
CA GLU A 331 23.25 -22.57 -1.36
C GLU A 331 22.55 -21.20 -1.34
N PHE A 332 23.29 -20.13 -1.06
CA PHE A 332 22.77 -18.76 -1.05
C PHE A 332 22.31 -18.31 -2.43
N LEU A 333 23.13 -18.54 -3.47
CA LEU A 333 22.80 -18.14 -4.83
C LEU A 333 21.52 -18.82 -5.36
N ASN A 334 21.29 -20.07 -4.98
CA ASN A 334 20.09 -20.82 -5.36
C ASN A 334 18.81 -20.34 -4.66
N ARG A 335 18.91 -19.50 -3.61
CA ARG A 335 17.77 -18.89 -2.92
C ARG A 335 17.41 -17.50 -3.43
N VAL A 336 18.24 -16.91 -4.27
CA VAL A 336 17.96 -15.63 -4.92
C VAL A 336 17.15 -15.92 -6.19
N ASP A 337 16.06 -15.18 -6.41
CA ASP A 337 15.21 -15.41 -7.58
C ASP A 337 15.89 -14.98 -8.88
N GLU A 338 16.59 -13.85 -8.87
CA GLU A 338 17.31 -13.34 -10.04
C GLU A 338 18.65 -12.70 -9.64
N THR A 339 19.72 -13.07 -10.34
CA THR A 339 21.00 -12.35 -10.29
C THR A 339 21.07 -11.44 -11.51
N ILE A 340 21.20 -10.14 -11.29
CA ILE A 340 21.05 -9.11 -12.31
C ILE A 340 22.36 -8.34 -12.44
N ILE A 341 22.92 -8.32 -13.65
CA ILE A 341 24.12 -7.56 -13.97
C ILE A 341 23.71 -6.18 -14.49
N PHE A 342 24.15 -5.13 -13.80
CA PHE A 342 23.98 -3.75 -14.20
C PHE A 342 25.12 -3.33 -15.11
N ASP A 343 24.74 -2.76 -16.25
CA ASP A 343 25.67 -2.37 -17.28
C ASP A 343 26.22 -0.96 -17.08
N ARG A 344 27.33 -0.67 -17.79
CA ARG A 344 27.85 0.69 -17.88
C ARG A 344 26.82 1.58 -18.56
N LEU A 345 26.61 2.78 -18.01
CA LEU A 345 25.78 3.79 -18.64
C LEU A 345 26.47 4.33 -19.90
N SER A 346 25.73 4.41 -21.00
CA SER A 346 26.20 5.04 -22.23
C SER A 346 26.20 6.58 -22.09
N GLU A 347 26.87 7.27 -23.02
CA GLU A 347 26.83 8.74 -23.04
C GLU A 347 25.41 9.27 -23.24
N ALA A 348 24.56 8.55 -23.97
CA ALA A 348 23.15 8.89 -24.15
C ALA A 348 22.38 8.76 -22.83
N ASP A 349 22.62 7.68 -22.07
CA ASP A 349 22.00 7.48 -20.76
C ASP A 349 22.41 8.59 -19.79
N LEU A 350 23.70 8.94 -19.75
CA LEU A 350 24.23 10.02 -18.90
C LEU A 350 23.61 11.37 -19.26
N LYS A 351 23.44 11.68 -20.55
CA LYS A 351 22.75 12.91 -20.99
C LYS A 351 21.30 12.94 -20.51
N GLN A 352 20.58 11.83 -20.61
CA GLN A 352 19.19 11.75 -20.15
C GLN A 352 19.09 11.89 -18.62
N ILE A 353 20.07 11.40 -17.86
CA ILE A 353 20.11 11.54 -16.39
C ILE A 353 20.37 13.00 -15.97
N VAL A 354 21.28 13.70 -16.67
CA VAL A 354 21.69 15.07 -16.31
C VAL A 354 20.71 16.14 -16.81
N GLY A 355 20.00 15.87 -17.92
CA GLY A 355 19.05 16.79 -18.55
C GLY A 355 19.63 17.53 -19.75
#